data_AF-A0A2D7U8T2-F1
#
_entry.id   AF-A0A2D7U8T2-F1
#
_cell.length_a   1.000
_cell.length_b   1.000
_cell.length_c   1.000
_cell.angle_alpha   90.00
_cell.angle_beta   90.00
_cell.angle_gamma   90.00
#
_symmetry.space_group_name_H-M   'P 1'
#
loop_
_entity.id
_entity.type
_entity.pdbx_description
1 polymer ?
#
loop_
_entity_poly.entity_id
_entity_poly.type
_entity_poly.pdbx_seq_one_letter_code
_entity_poly.pdbx_strand_id
1 'polypeptide(L)'
;MNSKLYKGFSLLEVVIALLIISITFLAYNQLIEQNLKSQELKQIFINESDKKLNLLTIYVSDPDVQQYEVKQILDINEISETKISSYRNFDEIKIDFKSQDDIVYITIIK
;
A
#
# COMPACT_ATOMS: atom_id res chain seq x y z
N MET A 1 -18.83 34.54 -57.34
CA MET A 1 -18.85 34.59 -55.87
C MET A 1 -19.27 33.22 -55.35
N ASN A 2 -18.35 32.43 -54.79
CA ASN A 2 -18.65 31.13 -54.19
C ASN A 2 -18.95 31.33 -52.70
N SER A 3 -20.23 31.38 -52.34
CA SER A 3 -20.64 31.38 -50.94
C SER A 3 -20.44 29.98 -50.36
N LYS A 4 -19.40 29.79 -49.54
CA LYS A 4 -19.28 28.60 -48.68
C LYS A 4 -20.47 28.61 -47.71
N LEU A 5 -21.43 27.71 -47.92
CA LEU A 5 -22.50 27.45 -46.97
C LEU A 5 -21.88 26.85 -45.70
N TYR A 6 -21.76 27.64 -44.64
CA TYR A 6 -21.46 27.13 -43.31
C TYR A 6 -22.70 26.37 -42.81
N LYS A 7 -22.63 25.03 -42.77
CA LYS A 7 -23.63 24.22 -42.06
C LYS A 7 -23.43 24.46 -40.56
N GLY A 8 -24.47 24.99 -39.90
CA GLY A 8 -24.53 25.04 -38.44
C GLY A 8 -24.77 23.66 -37.84
N PHE A 9 -24.51 23.50 -36.54
CA PHE A 9 -24.79 22.28 -35.81
C PHE A 9 -26.28 22.18 -35.46
N SER A 10 -26.83 20.97 -35.59
CA SER A 10 -28.14 20.64 -35.02
C SER A 10 -28.07 20.70 -33.49
N LEU A 11 -29.17 21.10 -32.85
CA LEU A 11 -29.29 21.07 -31.39
C LEU A 11 -28.95 19.68 -30.81
N LEU A 12 -29.35 18.61 -31.52
CA LEU A 12 -29.06 17.24 -31.14
C LEU A 12 -27.55 16.94 -31.16
N GLU A 13 -26.83 17.43 -32.16
CA GLU A 13 -25.37 17.25 -32.27
C GLU A 13 -24.65 17.97 -31.13
N VAL A 14 -25.10 19.18 -30.78
CA VAL A 14 -24.55 19.94 -29.65
C VAL A 14 -24.79 19.22 -28.33
N VAL A 15 -25.99 18.69 -28.09
CA VAL A 15 -26.32 17.96 -26.86
C VAL A 15 -25.51 16.66 -26.74
N ILE A 16 -25.38 15.91 -27.84
CA ILE A 16 -24.57 14.68 -27.86
C ILE A 16 -23.09 15.01 -27.60
N ALA A 17 -22.55 16.08 -28.20
CA ALA A 17 -21.18 16.50 -27.97
C ALA A 17 -20.94 16.87 -26.49
N LEU A 18 -21.86 17.63 -25.88
CA LEU A 18 -21.78 17.99 -24.46
C LEU A 18 -21.85 16.76 -23.54
N LEU A 19 -22.71 15.79 -23.86
CA LEU A 19 -22.80 14.53 -23.12
C LEU A 19 -21.49 13.73 -23.22
N ILE A 20 -20.93 13.59 -24.42
CA ILE A 20 -19.66 12.88 -24.64
C ILE A 20 -18.54 13.57 -23.85
N ILE A 21 -18.42 14.90 -23.94
CA ILE A 21 -17.40 15.66 -23.20
C ILE A 21 -17.57 15.46 -21.69
N SER A 22 -18.80 15.50 -21.17
CA SER A 22 -19.07 15.34 -19.75
C SER A 22 -18.70 13.94 -19.24
N ILE A 23 -19.12 12.90 -19.97
CA ILE A 23 -18.84 11.50 -19.59
C ILE A 23 -17.34 11.20 -19.69
N THR A 24 -16.70 11.64 -20.77
CA THR A 24 -15.26 11.42 -20.97
C THR A 24 -14.42 12.16 -19.92
N PHE A 25 -14.78 13.40 -19.58
CA PHE A 25 -14.14 14.15 -18.50
C PHE A 25 -14.26 13.45 -17.15
N LEU A 26 -15.47 12.97 -16.80
CA LEU A 26 -15.70 12.26 -15.55
C LEU A 26 -14.90 10.94 -15.49
N ALA A 27 -14.96 10.14 -16.54
CA ALA A 27 -14.25 8.86 -16.61
C ALA A 27 -12.73 9.05 -16.50
N TYR A 28 -12.18 10.09 -17.13
CA TYR A 28 -10.75 10.40 -17.07
C TYR A 28 -10.31 10.78 -15.65
N ASN A 29 -11.07 11.64 -14.96
CA ASN A 29 -10.78 12.00 -13.58
C ASN A 29 -10.82 10.78 -12.65
N GLN A 30 -11.84 9.93 -12.78
CA GLN A 30 -11.95 8.70 -12.00
C GLN A 30 -10.75 7.76 -12.22
N LEU A 31 -10.28 7.64 -13.47
CA LEU A 31 -9.14 6.80 -13.80
C LEU A 31 -7.84 7.34 -13.20
N ILE A 32 -7.64 8.67 -13.19
CA ILE A 32 -6.48 9.29 -12.53
C ILE A 32 -6.52 9.03 -11.03
N GLU A 33 -7.65 9.27 -10.37
CA GLU A 33 -7.81 9.09 -8.93
C GLU A 33 -7.55 7.63 -8.52
N GLN A 34 -8.07 6.67 -9.28
CA GLN A 34 -7.80 5.25 -9.07
C GLN A 34 -6.32 4.89 -9.20
N ASN A 35 -5.61 5.46 -10.18
CA ASN A 35 -4.18 5.22 -10.36
C ASN A 35 -3.35 5.81 -9.22
N LEU A 36 -3.67 7.02 -8.76
CA LEU A 36 -3.00 7.64 -7.61
C LEU A 36 -3.18 6.79 -6.35
N LYS A 37 -4.42 6.38 -6.07
CA LYS A 37 -4.71 5.48 -4.94
C LYS A 37 -3.99 4.14 -5.06
N SER A 38 -3.90 3.57 -6.26
CA SER A 38 -3.15 2.32 -6.48
C SER A 38 -1.65 2.50 -6.22
N GLN A 39 -1.06 3.64 -6.60
CA GLN A 39 0.34 3.93 -6.33
C GLN A 39 0.61 4.13 -4.84
N GLU A 40 -0.27 4.84 -4.13
CA GLU A 40 -0.20 5.01 -2.69
C GLU A 40 -0.23 3.65 -1.96
N LEU A 41 -1.19 2.79 -2.30
CA LEU A 41 -1.28 1.44 -1.74
C LEU A 41 -0.04 0.59 -2.03
N LYS A 42 0.53 0.69 -3.23
CA LYS A 42 1.79 0.00 -3.56
C LYS A 42 2.94 0.50 -2.70
N GLN A 43 3.05 1.81 -2.48
CA GLN A 43 4.11 2.39 -1.67
C GLN A 43 3.97 1.96 -0.20
N ILE A 44 2.75 1.96 0.33
CA ILE A 44 2.46 1.45 1.68
C ILE A 44 2.88 -0.02 1.79
N PHE A 45 2.46 -0.86 0.84
CA PHE A 45 2.81 -2.28 0.83
C PHE A 45 4.32 -2.53 0.74
N ILE A 46 5.04 -1.79 -0.11
CA ILE A 46 6.51 -1.91 -0.21
C ILE A 46 7.15 -1.53 1.13
N ASN A 47 6.75 -0.42 1.73
CA ASN A 47 7.30 0.04 3.01
C ASN A 47 7.03 -0.96 4.14
N GLU A 48 5.81 -1.51 4.23
CA GLU A 48 5.46 -2.55 5.21
C GLU A 48 6.26 -3.85 4.96
N SER A 49 6.38 -4.27 3.71
CA SER A 49 7.10 -5.50 3.35
C SER A 49 8.59 -5.38 3.62
N ASP A 50 9.21 -4.24 3.32
CA ASP A 50 10.63 -3.99 3.59
C ASP A 50 10.89 -3.98 5.10
N LYS A 51 10.03 -3.33 5.89
CA LYS A 51 10.10 -3.37 7.37
C LYS A 51 10.01 -4.81 7.88
N LYS A 52 9.06 -5.60 7.38
CA LYS A 52 8.88 -7.00 7.78
C LYS A 52 10.06 -7.89 7.40
N LEU A 53 10.60 -7.71 6.19
CA LEU A 53 11.79 -8.43 5.73
C LEU A 53 13.01 -8.09 6.59
N ASN A 54 13.26 -6.81 6.83
CA ASN A 54 14.37 -6.36 7.68
C ASN A 54 14.27 -6.93 9.10
N LEU A 55 13.07 -6.92 9.70
CA LEU A 55 12.82 -7.54 11.00
C LEU A 55 13.11 -9.04 11.00
N LEU A 56 12.59 -9.77 10.00
CA LEU A 56 12.85 -11.20 9.87
C LEU A 56 14.34 -11.48 9.73
N THR A 57 15.05 -10.71 8.90
CA THR A 57 16.50 -10.88 8.69
C THR A 57 17.27 -10.67 9.99
N ILE A 58 16.95 -9.65 10.78
CA ILE A 58 17.63 -9.40 12.07
C ILE A 58 17.41 -10.58 13.03
N TYR A 59 16.15 -11.00 13.23
CA TYR A 59 15.81 -12.07 14.18
C TYR A 59 16.30 -13.47 13.76
N VAL A 60 16.46 -13.71 12.46
CA VAL A 60 17.04 -14.97 11.95
C VAL A 60 18.57 -14.94 12.00
N SER A 61 19.20 -13.78 11.74
CA SER A 61 20.66 -13.67 11.68
C SER A 61 21.31 -13.63 13.06
N ASP A 62 20.65 -12.99 14.03
CA ASP A 62 21.09 -12.96 15.42
C ASP A 62 19.88 -13.14 16.35
N PRO A 63 19.60 -14.38 16.80
CA PRO A 63 18.44 -14.70 17.62
C PRO A 63 18.56 -14.21 19.07
N ASP A 64 19.68 -13.62 19.46
CA ASP A 64 19.93 -13.00 20.79
C ASP A 64 20.05 -11.46 20.69
N VAL A 65 19.67 -10.87 19.56
CA VAL A 65 19.65 -9.40 19.38
C VAL A 65 18.84 -8.74 20.49
N GLN A 66 19.45 -7.76 21.16
CA GLN A 66 18.79 -7.02 22.21
C GLN A 66 17.71 -6.13 21.60
N GLN A 67 16.47 -6.29 22.10
CA GLN A 67 15.29 -5.55 21.64
C GLN A 67 15.49 -4.03 21.55
N TYR A 68 16.40 -3.45 22.35
CA TYR A 68 16.75 -2.02 22.32
C TYR A 68 17.34 -1.55 20.97
N GLU A 69 18.18 -2.35 20.32
CA GLU A 69 18.82 -1.99 19.05
C GLU A 69 17.81 -2.02 17.89
N VAL A 70 16.90 -3.00 17.91
CA VAL A 70 15.79 -3.13 16.93
C VAL A 70 14.83 -1.95 17.03
N LYS A 71 14.54 -1.49 18.26
CA LYS A 71 13.68 -0.32 18.50
C LYS A 71 14.24 0.96 17.88
N GLN A 72 15.56 1.18 17.96
CA GLN A 72 16.19 2.39 17.41
C GLN A 72 16.33 2.37 15.88
N ILE A 73 16.61 1.21 15.29
CA ILE A 73 16.86 1.09 13.84
C ILE A 73 15.54 1.12 13.05
N LEU A 74 14.43 0.63 13.64
CA LEU A 74 13.15 0.44 12.94
C LEU A 74 11.98 1.26 13.50
N ASP A 75 12.25 2.17 14.44
CA ASP A 75 11.26 3.08 15.04
C ASP A 75 10.06 2.33 15.69
N ILE A 76 10.41 1.28 16.45
CA ILE A 76 9.46 0.39 17.13
C ILE A 76 9.41 0.77 18.60
N ASN A 77 8.22 1.00 19.16
CA ASN A 77 8.06 1.40 20.55
C ASN A 77 8.05 0.20 21.49
N GLU A 78 7.37 -0.86 21.08
CA GLU A 78 7.10 -2.03 21.91
C GLU A 78 7.30 -3.31 21.10
N ILE A 79 7.95 -4.29 21.72
CA ILE A 79 8.21 -5.62 21.17
C ILE A 79 7.66 -6.61 22.18
N SER A 80 6.77 -7.50 21.75
CA SER A 80 6.18 -8.53 22.60
C SER A 80 6.32 -9.89 21.93
N GLU A 81 6.84 -10.87 22.66
CA GLU A 81 7.04 -12.23 22.19
C GLU A 81 5.98 -13.14 22.80
N THR A 82 5.25 -13.87 21.96
CA THR A 82 4.23 -14.84 22.38
C THR A 82 4.53 -16.19 21.73
N LYS A 83 4.74 -17.23 22.54
CA LYS A 83 4.88 -18.60 22.05
C LYS A 83 3.53 -19.11 21.55
N ILE A 84 3.41 -19.39 20.26
CA ILE A 84 2.18 -19.89 19.61
C ILE A 84 2.06 -21.40 19.81
N SER A 85 3.13 -22.13 19.51
CA SER A 85 3.12 -23.59 19.46
C SER A 85 4.51 -24.13 19.79
N SER A 86 4.57 -25.38 20.21
CA SER A 86 5.82 -26.10 20.40
C SER A 86 5.67 -27.48 19.75
N TYR A 87 6.54 -27.80 18.80
CA TYR A 87 6.57 -29.09 18.14
C TYR A 87 7.96 -29.71 18.27
N ARG A 88 8.04 -30.76 19.10
CA ARG A 88 9.28 -31.45 19.47
C ARG A 88 10.29 -30.50 20.13
N ASN A 89 11.34 -30.12 19.41
CA ASN A 89 12.41 -29.23 19.88
C ASN A 89 12.29 -27.83 19.25
N PHE A 90 11.22 -27.57 18.50
CA PHE A 90 11.00 -26.31 17.82
C PHE A 90 9.87 -25.55 18.49
N ASP A 91 10.13 -24.29 18.81
CA ASP A 91 9.17 -23.36 19.35
C ASP A 91 8.76 -22.36 18.27
N GLU A 92 7.47 -22.30 17.99
CA GLU A 92 6.89 -21.28 17.14
C GLU A 92 6.58 -20.05 17.99
N ILE A 93 7.29 -18.95 17.72
CA ILE A 93 7.22 -17.70 18.47
C ILE A 93 6.67 -16.63 17.55
N LYS A 94 5.59 -15.98 17.97
CA LYS A 94 5.09 -14.73 17.39
C LYS A 94 5.80 -13.58 18.06
N ILE A 95 6.30 -12.64 17.26
CA ILE A 95 6.84 -11.39 17.76
C ILE A 95 5.98 -10.28 17.19
N ASP A 96 5.30 -9.56 18.08
CA ASP A 96 4.47 -8.41 17.78
C ASP A 96 5.32 -7.14 17.99
N PHE A 97 5.41 -6.31 16.94
CA PHE A 97 6.08 -5.02 16.91
C PHE A 97 5.04 -3.93 16.81
N LYS A 98 5.01 -3.03 17.80
CA LYS A 98 4.08 -1.91 17.83
C LYS A 98 4.85 -0.61 17.61
N SER A 99 4.56 0.07 16.51
CA SER A 99 4.97 1.45 16.27
C SER A 99 3.81 2.40 16.62
N GLN A 100 4.01 3.72 16.54
CA GLN A 100 2.97 4.69 16.95
C GLN A 100 1.71 4.57 16.09
N ASP A 101 1.89 4.23 14.81
CA ASP A 101 0.82 4.22 13.81
C ASP A 101 0.43 2.81 13.31
N ASP A 102 1.24 1.77 13.59
CA ASP A 102 1.04 0.42 13.04
C ASP A 102 1.49 -0.72 13.95
N ILE A 103 0.83 -1.88 13.78
CA ILE A 103 1.20 -3.14 14.43
C ILE A 103 1.65 -4.13 13.34
N VAL A 104 2.93 -4.51 13.40
CA VAL A 104 3.54 -5.50 12.49
C VAL A 104 3.87 -6.74 13.30
N TYR A 105 3.64 -7.93 12.75
CA TYR A 105 4.02 -9.18 13.42
C TYR A 105 4.85 -10.08 12.50
N ILE A 106 5.79 -10.81 13.11
CA ILE A 106 6.51 -11.91 12.47
C ILE A 106 6.29 -13.17 13.28
N THR A 107 6.32 -14.31 12.60
CA THR A 107 6.35 -15.63 13.23
C THR A 107 7.67 -16.27 12.88
N ILE A 108 8.42 -16.69 13.88
CA ILE A 108 9.69 -17.40 13.73
C ILE A 108 9.58 -18.79 14.36
N ILE A 109 10.34 -19.74 13.83
CA ILE A 109 10.49 -21.08 14.40
C ILE A 109 11.91 -21.13 14.96
N LYS A 110 12.03 -21.27 16.28
CA LYS A 110 13.31 -21.38 17.01
C LYS A 110 13.56 -22.81 17.43
#